data_AF-J9GWJ0-F1
#
_entry.id   AF-J9GWJ0-F1
#
_cell.length_a   1.000
_cell.length_b   1.000
_cell.length_c   1.000
_cell.angle_alpha   90.00
_cell.angle_beta   90.00
_cell.angle_gamma   90.00
#
_symmetry.space_group_name_H-M   'P 1'
#
loop_
_entity.id
_entity.type
_entity.pdbx_description
1 polymer ?
#
loop_
_entity_poly.entity_id
_entity_poly.type
_entity_poly.pdbx_seq_one_letter_code
_entity_poly.pdbx_strand_id
1 'polypeptide(L)'
;MIWGNCLGMVVFVVLAVLGGLFWIDNYTAHGSSVEMPDLKGQNITVALRKLEQLGLRGEVVDTGYVERMEGNVVLDQSVLPGTKIKSGRWISFVVNSTRERQVALPADIAGNCSLREAEMKLRARGFRIGQPQYILGDKNWVYEIKVNGRVVSPGTMISVKSPLVLVVGDGQVEEEYSGGDNFYEEAFEDSTANGSSDFSSTTDESLFE
;
A
#
# COMPACT_ATOMS: atom_id res chain seq x y z
N MET A 1 -32.34 83.16 23.14
CA MET A 1 -32.91 81.83 22.84
C MET A 1 -32.00 80.96 21.96
N ILE A 2 -31.30 81.49 20.96
CA ILE A 2 -30.48 80.71 20.01
C ILE A 2 -29.26 80.02 20.67
N TRP A 3 -28.61 80.67 21.64
CA TRP A 3 -27.42 80.13 22.33
C TRP A 3 -27.68 78.82 23.10
N GLY A 4 -28.89 78.63 23.64
CA GLY A 4 -29.26 77.40 24.35
C GLY A 4 -29.39 76.20 23.40
N ASN A 5 -29.93 76.41 22.20
CA ASN A 5 -30.03 75.35 21.17
C ASN A 5 -28.65 74.93 20.64
N CYS A 6 -27.74 75.89 20.45
CA CYS A 6 -26.37 75.57 20.03
C CYS A 6 -25.65 74.73 21.09
N LEU A 7 -25.77 75.08 22.38
CA LEU A 7 -25.19 74.30 23.46
C LEU A 7 -25.81 72.89 23.54
N GLY A 8 -27.14 72.78 23.39
CA GLY A 8 -27.84 71.50 23.37
C GLY A 8 -27.41 70.58 22.22
N MET A 9 -27.22 71.11 21.01
CA MET A 9 -26.69 70.34 19.88
C MET A 9 -25.27 69.83 20.16
N VAL A 10 -24.40 70.66 20.72
CA VAL A 10 -23.02 70.24 21.03
C VAL A 10 -23.03 69.11 22.06
N VAL A 11 -23.84 69.22 23.11
CA VAL A 11 -23.98 68.14 24.11
C VAL A 11 -24.53 66.86 23.50
N PHE A 12 -25.53 66.96 22.61
CA PHE A 12 -26.10 65.80 21.92
C PHE A 12 -25.08 65.12 21.01
N VAL A 13 -24.30 65.88 20.25
CA VAL A 13 -23.24 65.35 19.38
C VAL A 13 -22.16 64.66 20.23
N VAL A 14 -21.76 65.27 21.35
CA VAL A 14 -20.79 64.66 22.27
C VAL A 14 -21.32 63.35 22.85
N LEU A 15 -22.59 63.31 23.30
CA LEU A 15 -23.22 62.09 23.80
C LEU A 15 -23.37 61.01 22.71
N ALA A 16 -23.67 61.40 21.47
CA ALA A 16 -23.76 60.47 20.34
C ALA A 16 -22.40 59.86 19.99
N VAL A 17 -21.32 60.67 20.03
CA VAL A 17 -19.95 60.20 19.82
C VAL A 17 -19.51 59.27 20.95
N LEU A 18 -19.70 59.66 22.21
CA LEU A 18 -19.34 58.83 23.37
C LEU A 18 -20.15 57.53 23.42
N GLY A 19 -21.45 57.60 23.12
CA GLY A 19 -22.33 56.43 23.02
C GLY A 19 -21.92 55.50 21.88
N GLY A 20 -21.56 56.06 20.71
CA GLY A 20 -21.05 55.30 19.57
C GLY A 20 -19.71 54.61 19.89
N LEU A 21 -18.79 55.29 20.56
CA LEU A 21 -17.53 54.71 21.01
C LEU A 21 -17.76 53.59 22.03
N PHE A 22 -18.63 53.79 23.03
CA PHE A 22 -18.96 52.76 24.02
C PHE A 22 -19.68 51.56 23.40
N TRP A 23 -20.54 51.78 22.41
CA TRP A 23 -21.21 50.72 21.67
C TRP A 23 -20.20 49.89 20.87
N ILE A 24 -19.25 50.56 20.20
CA ILE A 24 -18.17 49.88 19.47
C ILE A 24 -17.28 49.12 20.46
N ASP A 25 -16.86 49.69 21.58
CA ASP A 25 -16.02 49.00 22.57
C ASP A 25 -16.70 47.75 23.14
N ASN A 26 -18.01 47.81 23.40
CA ASN A 26 -18.79 46.66 23.85
C ASN A 26 -19.02 45.62 22.73
N TYR A 27 -19.11 46.06 21.46
CA TYR A 27 -19.19 45.15 20.31
C TYR A 27 -17.83 44.55 19.92
N THR A 28 -16.74 45.24 20.26
CA THR A 28 -15.35 44.83 20.00
C THR A 28 -14.75 44.14 21.22
N ALA A 29 -15.60 43.55 22.09
CA ALA A 29 -15.23 42.67 23.19
C ALA A 29 -14.08 41.78 22.71
N HIS A 30 -12.88 42.09 23.22
CA HIS A 30 -11.62 41.53 22.75
C HIS A 30 -11.75 40.01 22.74
N GLY A 31 -11.76 39.45 21.53
CA GLY A 31 -11.88 38.02 21.31
C GLY A 31 -10.89 37.33 22.23
N SER A 32 -11.44 36.59 23.19
CA SER A 32 -10.72 35.75 24.14
C SER A 32 -9.72 34.92 23.35
N SER A 33 -8.48 35.42 23.37
CA SER A 33 -7.36 34.85 22.66
C SER A 33 -6.81 33.79 23.57
N VAL A 34 -6.98 32.54 23.16
CA VAL A 34 -6.60 31.39 23.95
C VAL A 34 -5.23 30.91 23.46
N GLU A 35 -4.38 30.54 24.40
CA GLU A 35 -3.07 29.99 24.08
C GLU A 35 -3.19 28.53 23.68
N MET A 36 -2.55 28.17 22.57
CA MET A 36 -2.55 26.81 22.05
C MET A 36 -1.79 25.88 23.01
N PRO A 37 -2.41 24.82 23.56
CA PRO A 37 -1.70 23.84 24.37
C PRO A 37 -0.77 22.99 23.50
N ASP A 38 0.24 22.38 24.13
CA ASP A 38 1.00 21.31 23.49
C ASP A 38 0.18 20.01 23.51
N LEU A 39 -0.16 19.53 22.33
CA LEU A 39 -0.91 18.29 22.12
C LEU A 39 0.00 17.16 21.64
N LYS A 40 1.25 17.43 21.25
CA LYS A 40 2.16 16.41 20.75
C LYS A 40 2.39 15.33 21.80
N GLY A 41 2.38 14.07 21.38
CA GLY A 41 2.58 12.94 22.28
C GLY A 41 1.36 12.61 23.17
N GLN A 42 0.28 13.38 23.12
CA GLN A 42 -0.94 13.08 23.86
C GLN A 42 -1.90 12.23 23.04
N ASN A 43 -2.71 11.43 23.74
CA ASN A 43 -3.80 10.69 23.12
C ASN A 43 -4.86 11.65 22.55
N ILE A 44 -5.39 11.33 21.37
CA ILE A 44 -6.40 12.14 20.66
C ILE A 44 -7.59 12.52 21.56
N THR A 45 -8.08 11.61 22.40
CA THR A 45 -9.25 11.88 23.25
C THR A 45 -8.94 12.91 24.32
N VAL A 46 -7.73 12.87 24.88
CA VAL A 46 -7.27 13.85 25.88
C VAL A 46 -7.02 15.20 25.20
N ALA A 47 -6.42 15.19 24.01
CA ALA A 47 -6.15 16.38 23.22
C ALA A 47 -7.44 17.11 22.82
N LEU A 48 -8.44 16.39 22.31
CA LEU A 48 -9.76 16.93 21.98
C LEU A 48 -10.44 17.55 23.19
N ARG A 49 -10.42 16.88 24.34
CA ARG A 49 -11.01 17.43 25.59
C ARG A 49 -10.32 18.72 26.03
N LYS A 50 -8.99 18.80 25.92
CA LYS A 50 -8.24 20.03 26.23
C LYS A 50 -8.59 21.16 25.28
N LEU A 51 -8.73 20.87 23.98
CA LEU A 51 -9.17 21.86 23.00
C LEU A 51 -10.60 22.36 23.29
N GLU A 52 -11.53 21.46 23.58
CA GLU A 52 -12.92 21.81 23.92
C GLU A 52 -13.02 22.69 25.17
N GLN A 53 -12.25 22.39 26.22
CA GLN A 53 -12.18 23.21 27.45
C GLN A 53 -11.70 24.64 27.17
N LEU A 54 -10.89 24.81 26.14
CA LEU A 54 -10.34 26.09 25.69
C LEU A 54 -11.24 26.78 24.66
N GLY A 55 -12.42 26.23 24.35
CA GLY A 55 -13.33 26.75 23.32
C GLY A 55 -12.79 26.59 21.90
N LEU A 56 -11.85 25.68 21.69
CA LEU A 56 -11.26 25.35 20.39
C LEU A 56 -11.89 24.06 19.84
N ARG A 57 -11.85 23.89 18.52
CA ARG A 57 -12.31 22.66 17.88
C ARG A 57 -11.14 21.95 17.21
N GLY A 58 -11.04 20.66 17.44
CA GLY A 58 -9.99 19.83 16.89
C GLY A 58 -10.49 18.93 15.77
N GLU A 59 -9.73 18.79 14.69
CA GLU A 59 -10.04 17.89 13.58
C GLU A 59 -8.79 17.10 13.14
N VAL A 60 -8.98 15.81 12.88
CA VAL A 60 -7.94 14.94 12.32
C VAL A 60 -7.94 15.10 10.81
N VAL A 61 -6.88 15.69 10.28
CA VAL A 61 -6.75 15.90 8.81
C VAL A 61 -5.97 14.78 8.15
N ASP A 62 -5.02 14.18 8.87
CA ASP A 62 -4.18 13.12 8.33
C ASP A 62 -3.75 12.12 9.41
N THR A 63 -3.33 10.94 8.96
CA THR A 63 -2.79 9.88 9.82
C THR A 63 -1.39 9.50 9.34
N GLY A 64 -0.38 9.72 10.18
CA GLY A 64 0.97 9.22 9.97
C GLY A 64 1.17 7.86 10.64
N TYR A 65 2.24 7.14 10.30
CA TYR A 65 2.66 5.94 11.04
C TYR A 65 4.10 6.08 11.51
N VAL A 66 4.29 6.10 12.83
CA VAL A 66 5.59 6.11 13.50
C VAL A 66 5.63 4.98 14.52
N GLU A 67 6.45 3.97 14.25
CA GLU A 67 6.58 2.74 15.07
C GLU A 67 7.00 3.01 16.52
N ARG A 68 7.72 4.11 16.77
CA ARG A 68 8.18 4.50 18.11
C ARG A 68 7.08 5.08 19.00
N MET A 69 5.94 5.45 18.43
CA MET A 69 4.85 6.11 19.15
C MET A 69 3.62 5.20 19.23
N GLU A 70 2.83 5.37 20.29
CA GLU A 70 1.57 4.64 20.44
C GLU A 70 0.53 5.08 19.39
N GLY A 71 -0.41 4.19 19.09
CA GLY A 71 -1.53 4.51 18.21
C GLY A 71 -2.43 5.59 18.82
N ASN A 72 -3.06 6.38 17.96
CA ASN A 72 -3.98 7.47 18.30
C ASN A 72 -3.34 8.61 19.12
N VAL A 73 -2.01 8.71 19.07
CA VAL A 73 -1.25 9.82 19.63
C VAL A 73 -1.11 10.92 18.59
N VAL A 74 -1.20 12.19 19.01
CA VAL A 74 -0.96 13.34 18.11
C VAL A 74 0.53 13.41 17.74
N LEU A 75 0.80 13.30 16.44
CA LEU A 75 2.13 13.43 15.86
C LEU A 75 2.50 14.90 15.64
N ASP A 76 1.55 15.65 15.07
CA ASP A 76 1.78 17.03 14.71
C ASP A 76 0.51 17.87 14.81
N GLN A 77 0.68 19.18 15.00
CA GLN A 77 -0.40 20.15 15.13
C GLN A 77 -0.15 21.33 14.19
N SER A 78 -1.21 21.81 13.54
CA SER A 78 -1.14 22.91 12.57
C SER A 78 -0.68 24.24 13.19
N VAL A 79 -1.03 24.47 14.47
CA VAL A 79 -0.64 25.66 15.22
C VAL A 79 0.34 25.27 16.31
N LEU A 80 1.47 25.97 16.40
CA LEU A 80 2.50 25.71 17.42
C LEU A 80 1.98 25.99 18.84
N PRO A 81 2.47 25.25 19.85
CA PRO A 81 2.12 25.51 21.25
C PRO A 81 2.52 26.93 21.67
N GLY A 82 1.73 27.54 22.56
CA GLY A 82 1.91 28.93 23.02
C GLY A 82 1.43 30.00 22.04
N THR A 83 1.00 29.63 20.83
CA THR A 83 0.43 30.60 19.88
C THR A 83 -0.93 31.08 20.37
N LYS A 84 -1.17 32.39 20.33
CA LYS A 84 -2.47 32.98 20.65
C LYS A 84 -3.41 32.86 19.46
N ILE A 85 -4.54 32.18 19.68
CA ILE A 85 -5.57 31.96 18.67
C ILE A 85 -6.93 32.43 19.17
N LYS A 86 -7.75 32.95 18.26
CA LYS A 86 -9.13 33.31 18.57
C LYS A 86 -9.91 32.04 18.92
N SER A 87 -10.75 32.14 19.95
CA SER A 87 -11.71 31.10 20.32
C SER A 87 -12.55 30.66 19.11
N GLY A 88 -12.90 29.36 19.04
CA GLY A 88 -13.73 28.80 17.97
C GLY A 88 -13.01 28.48 16.66
N ARG A 89 -11.69 28.65 16.57
CA ARG A 89 -10.91 28.21 15.40
C ARG A 89 -10.80 26.69 15.35
N TRP A 90 -10.88 26.15 14.14
CA TRP A 90 -10.60 24.75 13.83
C TRP A 90 -9.08 24.52 13.79
N ILE A 91 -8.61 23.58 14.57
CA ILE A 91 -7.22 23.18 14.65
C ILE A 91 -7.09 21.79 14.04
N SER A 92 -6.38 21.74 12.94
CA SER A 92 -6.01 20.49 12.29
C SER A 92 -4.80 19.87 12.98
N PHE A 93 -4.85 18.56 13.18
CA PHE A 93 -3.72 17.79 13.68
C PHE A 93 -3.61 16.44 12.98
N VAL A 94 -2.41 15.87 13.05
CA VAL A 94 -2.04 14.60 12.46
C VAL A 94 -1.89 13.59 13.59
N VAL A 95 -2.51 12.42 13.45
CA VAL A 95 -2.45 11.37 14.47
C VAL A 95 -1.68 10.15 14.01
N ASN A 96 -1.16 9.39 14.97
CA ASN A 96 -0.47 8.15 14.69
C ASN A 96 -1.49 7.03 14.46
N SER A 97 -1.38 6.35 13.33
CA SER A 97 -2.18 5.17 13.05
C SER A 97 -1.80 4.04 14.00
N THR A 98 -2.80 3.31 14.49
CA THR A 98 -2.60 2.12 15.33
C THR A 98 -2.01 0.96 14.52
N ARG A 99 -2.26 0.93 13.21
CA ARG A 99 -1.82 -0.15 12.32
C ARG A 99 -0.86 0.39 11.27
N GLU A 100 0.09 -0.45 10.90
CA GLU A 100 0.98 -0.20 9.77
C GLU A 100 0.18 0.05 8.49
N ARG A 101 0.77 0.75 7.53
CA ARG A 101 0.19 0.93 6.20
C ARG A 101 0.00 -0.44 5.56
N GLN A 102 -1.25 -0.83 5.38
CA GLN A 102 -1.62 -2.05 4.67
C GLN A 102 -2.05 -1.70 3.26
N VAL A 103 -1.59 -2.50 2.31
CA VAL A 103 -1.96 -2.39 0.90
C VAL A 103 -2.56 -3.72 0.47
N ALA A 104 -3.63 -3.68 -0.31
CA ALA A 104 -4.25 -4.88 -0.86
C ALA A 104 -3.31 -5.55 -1.87
N LEU A 105 -3.15 -6.86 -1.76
CA LEU A 105 -2.41 -7.66 -2.73
C LEU A 105 -3.14 -7.62 -4.09
N PRO A 106 -2.47 -7.20 -5.17
CA PRO A 106 -3.08 -7.19 -6.50
C PRO A 106 -3.45 -8.61 -6.94
N ALA A 107 -4.64 -8.77 -7.54
CA ALA A 107 -5.20 -10.08 -7.86
C ALA A 107 -4.58 -10.73 -9.11
N ASP A 108 -3.88 -9.94 -9.91
CA ASP A 108 -3.31 -10.31 -11.19
C ASP A 108 -1.89 -10.91 -11.08
N ILE A 109 -1.37 -11.11 -9.87
CA ILE A 109 0.03 -11.51 -9.67
C ILE A 109 0.18 -13.03 -9.50
N ALA A 110 -0.67 -13.67 -8.69
CA ALA A 110 -0.61 -15.12 -8.49
C ALA A 110 -1.22 -15.84 -9.71
N GLY A 111 -0.42 -16.61 -10.43
CA GLY A 111 -0.85 -17.46 -11.53
C GLY A 111 -1.05 -16.77 -12.88
N ASN A 112 -0.70 -15.48 -13.02
CA ASN A 112 -0.93 -14.72 -14.26
C ASN A 112 0.25 -13.82 -14.66
N CYS A 113 1.40 -13.91 -13.98
CA CYS A 113 2.54 -13.07 -14.33
C CYS A 113 3.89 -13.75 -14.10
N SER A 114 4.88 -13.27 -14.84
CA SER A 114 6.27 -13.70 -14.68
C SER A 114 6.88 -13.13 -13.38
N LEU A 115 7.91 -13.78 -12.84
CA LEU A 115 8.63 -13.32 -11.64
C LEU A 115 9.03 -11.84 -11.75
N ARG A 116 9.62 -11.44 -12.88
CA ARG A 116 10.05 -10.05 -13.11
C ARG A 116 8.88 -9.07 -13.08
N GLU A 117 7.75 -9.44 -13.67
CA GLU A 117 6.55 -8.60 -13.70
C GLU A 117 5.92 -8.48 -12.30
N ALA A 118 5.79 -9.60 -11.59
CA ALA A 118 5.35 -9.63 -10.20
C ALA A 118 6.21 -8.71 -9.34
N GLU A 119 7.54 -8.78 -9.50
CA GLU A 119 8.45 -7.93 -8.76
C GLU A 119 8.22 -6.45 -9.00
N MET A 120 8.06 -6.06 -10.26
CA MET A 120 7.82 -4.67 -10.64
C MET A 120 6.48 -4.17 -10.09
N LYS A 121 5.40 -4.95 -10.22
CA LYS A 121 4.08 -4.59 -9.70
C LYS A 121 4.07 -4.46 -8.18
N LEU A 122 4.68 -5.40 -7.47
CA LEU A 122 4.75 -5.39 -6.01
C LEU A 122 5.62 -4.24 -5.48
N ARG A 123 6.78 -3.99 -6.10
CA ARG A 123 7.64 -2.84 -5.74
C ARG A 123 6.95 -1.51 -6.03
N ALA A 124 6.22 -1.40 -7.14
CA ALA A 124 5.45 -0.19 -7.46
C ALA A 124 4.36 0.12 -6.42
N ARG A 125 3.84 -0.92 -5.75
CA ARG A 125 2.90 -0.77 -4.61
C ARG A 125 3.59 -0.56 -3.26
N GLY A 126 4.92 -0.54 -3.23
CA GLY A 126 5.73 -0.30 -2.04
C GLY A 126 6.00 -1.54 -1.18
N PHE A 127 5.70 -2.74 -1.68
CA PHE A 127 6.03 -3.98 -0.97
C PHE A 127 7.52 -4.30 -1.07
N ARG A 128 8.04 -4.93 -0.01
CA ARG A 128 9.38 -5.51 0.01
C ARG A 128 9.32 -6.95 -0.47
N ILE A 129 10.25 -7.34 -1.34
CA ILE A 129 10.31 -8.68 -1.92
C ILE A 129 11.51 -9.40 -1.31
N GLY A 130 11.27 -10.58 -0.76
CA GLY A 130 12.29 -11.48 -0.22
C GLY A 130 12.90 -12.37 -1.31
N GLN A 131 13.61 -13.41 -0.88
CA GLN A 131 14.14 -14.41 -1.80
C GLN A 131 12.99 -15.27 -2.36
N PRO A 132 12.92 -15.49 -3.68
CA PRO A 132 11.93 -16.36 -4.28
C PRO A 132 12.19 -17.82 -3.91
N GLN A 133 11.11 -18.59 -3.73
CA GLN A 133 11.15 -20.05 -3.58
C GLN A 133 10.88 -20.68 -4.94
N TYR A 134 11.67 -21.67 -5.31
CA TYR A 134 11.50 -22.38 -6.57
C TYR A 134 10.80 -23.73 -6.34
N ILE A 135 9.85 -24.05 -7.21
CA ILE A 135 9.15 -25.33 -7.27
C ILE A 135 9.24 -25.89 -8.69
N LEU A 136 8.99 -27.19 -8.84
CA LEU A 136 8.83 -27.82 -10.15
C LEU A 136 7.68 -27.16 -10.91
N GLY A 137 7.94 -26.68 -12.11
CA GLY A 137 6.92 -26.00 -12.94
C GLY A 137 7.51 -25.08 -14.00
N ASP A 138 6.65 -24.23 -14.56
CA ASP A 138 6.98 -23.34 -15.67
C ASP A 138 8.03 -22.30 -15.27
N LYS A 139 9.09 -22.23 -16.06
CA LYS A 139 10.23 -21.34 -15.79
C LYS A 139 9.77 -19.89 -15.59
N ASN A 140 10.15 -19.32 -14.44
CA ASN A 140 9.85 -17.93 -14.07
C ASN A 140 8.35 -17.59 -13.93
N TRP A 141 7.47 -18.58 -13.82
CA TRP A 141 6.05 -18.36 -13.59
C TRP A 141 5.72 -18.29 -12.10
N VAL A 142 4.97 -17.27 -11.66
CA VAL A 142 4.59 -17.13 -10.24
C VAL A 142 3.31 -17.90 -9.97
N TYR A 143 3.38 -18.93 -9.14
CA TYR A 143 2.22 -19.72 -8.73
C TYR A 143 1.54 -19.12 -7.50
N GLU A 144 2.33 -18.84 -6.47
CA GLU A 144 1.81 -18.41 -5.17
C GLU A 144 2.66 -17.29 -4.58
N ILE A 145 2.04 -16.55 -3.65
CA ILE A 145 2.72 -15.53 -2.86
C ILE A 145 2.57 -15.92 -1.40
N LYS A 146 3.68 -15.93 -0.68
CA LYS A 146 3.76 -16.24 0.74
C LYS A 146 4.18 -15.01 1.54
N VAL A 147 3.51 -14.78 2.66
CA VAL A 147 3.89 -13.77 3.67
C VAL A 147 4.13 -14.51 4.97
N ASN A 148 5.30 -14.33 5.57
CA ASN A 148 5.66 -14.98 6.85
C ASN A 148 5.40 -16.50 6.83
N GLY A 149 5.66 -17.16 5.70
CA GLY A 149 5.48 -18.60 5.50
C GLY A 149 4.05 -19.06 5.19
N ARG A 150 3.05 -18.17 5.16
CA ARG A 150 1.66 -18.50 4.83
C ARG A 150 1.31 -18.02 3.43
N VAL A 151 0.62 -18.86 2.67
CA VAL A 151 0.08 -18.50 1.36
C VAL A 151 -1.01 -17.44 1.56
N VAL A 152 -0.94 -16.35 0.79
CA VAL A 152 -1.90 -15.25 0.86
C VAL A 152 -2.72 -15.17 -0.42
N SER A 153 -4.03 -15.00 -0.28
CA SER A 153 -4.92 -14.83 -1.42
C SER A 153 -4.88 -13.40 -1.95
N PRO A 154 -5.10 -13.22 -3.26
CA PRO A 154 -5.48 -11.94 -3.87
C PRO A 154 -6.44 -11.09 -3.02
N GLY A 155 -6.20 -9.78 -2.95
CA GLY A 155 -7.05 -8.85 -2.21
C GLY A 155 -6.81 -8.80 -0.70
N THR A 156 -5.98 -9.69 -0.15
CA THR A 156 -5.62 -9.65 1.28
C THR A 156 -4.85 -8.36 1.59
N MET A 157 -5.20 -7.72 2.71
CA MET A 157 -4.50 -6.54 3.22
C MET A 157 -3.20 -6.98 3.90
N ILE A 158 -2.07 -6.53 3.36
CA ILE A 158 -0.74 -6.91 3.83
C ILE A 158 0.06 -5.65 4.16
N SER A 159 0.79 -5.68 5.28
CA SER A 159 1.74 -4.63 5.63
C SER A 159 2.86 -4.51 4.59
N VAL A 160 3.13 -3.30 4.12
CA VAL A 160 4.22 -3.05 3.14
C VAL A 160 5.63 -3.38 3.69
N LYS A 161 5.79 -3.45 5.01
CA LYS A 161 7.06 -3.77 5.68
C LYS A 161 7.40 -5.27 5.60
N SER A 162 6.39 -6.14 5.53
CA SER A 162 6.57 -7.60 5.51
C SER A 162 7.16 -8.07 4.17
N PRO A 163 8.26 -8.85 4.17
CA PRO A 163 8.81 -9.37 2.93
C PRO A 163 7.87 -10.41 2.30
N LEU A 164 7.54 -10.21 1.03
CA LEU A 164 6.79 -11.16 0.21
C LEU A 164 7.75 -12.18 -0.39
N VAL A 165 7.41 -13.46 -0.26
CA VAL A 165 8.14 -14.57 -0.89
C VAL A 165 7.31 -15.06 -2.08
N LEU A 166 7.88 -14.98 -3.27
CA LEU A 166 7.25 -15.46 -4.50
C LEU A 166 7.60 -16.94 -4.70
N VAL A 167 6.61 -17.78 -4.94
CA VAL A 167 6.79 -19.18 -5.31
C VAL A 167 6.76 -19.27 -6.82
N VAL A 168 7.87 -19.71 -7.42
CA VAL A 168 8.14 -19.62 -8.86
C VAL A 168 8.52 -20.98 -9.43
N GLY A 169 8.12 -21.29 -10.66
CA GLY A 169 8.60 -22.49 -11.35
C GLY A 169 10.08 -22.40 -11.76
N ASP A 170 10.82 -23.48 -11.54
CA ASP A 170 12.25 -23.60 -11.88
C ASP A 170 12.51 -23.96 -13.35
N GLY A 171 11.47 -24.36 -14.08
CA GLY A 171 11.57 -24.76 -15.48
C GLY A 171 12.05 -26.20 -15.68
N GLN A 172 12.13 -27.01 -14.62
CA GLN A 172 12.42 -28.43 -14.74
C GLN A 172 11.12 -29.17 -15.00
N VAL A 173 11.09 -29.89 -16.12
CA VAL A 173 10.05 -30.86 -16.42
C VAL A 173 10.54 -32.17 -15.83
N GLU A 174 9.73 -32.83 -15.02
CA GLU A 174 10.02 -34.22 -14.62
C GLU A 174 10.07 -35.03 -15.92
N GLU A 175 11.27 -35.43 -16.35
CA GLU A 175 11.42 -36.41 -17.42
C GLU A 175 10.88 -37.72 -16.87
N GLU A 176 9.57 -37.91 -17.01
CA GLU A 176 8.92 -39.19 -16.78
C GLU A 176 9.50 -40.14 -17.84
N TYR A 177 10.53 -40.89 -17.42
CA TYR A 177 11.20 -41.90 -18.22
C TYR A 177 10.17 -43.00 -18.53
N SER A 178 9.40 -42.80 -19.59
CA SER A 178 8.50 -43.80 -20.15
C SER A 178 9.36 -44.89 -20.81
N GLY A 179 9.99 -45.72 -19.99
CA GLY A 179 10.76 -46.88 -20.46
C GLY A 179 9.82 -47.88 -21.11
N GLY A 180 9.91 -48.04 -22.44
CA GLY A 180 8.99 -48.95 -23.11
C GLY A 180 9.14 -49.14 -24.61
N ASP A 181 10.35 -49.10 -25.18
CA ASP A 181 10.56 -49.43 -26.59
C ASP A 181 11.98 -50.00 -26.86
N ASN A 182 12.27 -51.14 -26.23
CA ASN A 182 13.33 -52.04 -26.69
C ASN A 182 12.83 -52.86 -27.89
N PHE A 183 12.98 -52.31 -29.10
CA PHE A 183 12.77 -53.03 -30.36
C PHE A 183 14.02 -53.84 -30.78
N TYR A 184 14.46 -54.79 -29.96
CA TYR A 184 15.47 -55.78 -30.39
C TYR A 184 15.30 -57.10 -29.63
N GLU A 185 14.37 -57.95 -30.05
CA GLU A 185 14.48 -59.41 -30.01
C GLU A 185 13.20 -60.04 -30.57
N GLU A 186 13.21 -60.41 -31.86
CA GLU A 186 12.51 -61.62 -32.25
C GLU A 186 13.42 -62.41 -33.18
N ALA A 187 13.78 -63.58 -32.67
CA ALA A 187 14.88 -64.38 -33.09
C ALA A 187 14.58 -65.10 -34.40
N PHE A 188 15.66 -65.39 -35.12
CA PHE A 188 15.77 -66.49 -36.06
C PHE A 188 15.14 -67.76 -35.47
N GLU A 189 14.03 -68.23 -36.05
CA GLU A 189 13.68 -69.64 -36.04
C GLU A 189 13.69 -70.17 -37.48
N ASP A 190 14.78 -70.86 -37.77
CA ASP A 190 14.97 -71.78 -38.88
C ASP A 190 13.87 -72.86 -38.85
N SER A 191 13.09 -72.96 -39.93
CA SER A 191 12.34 -74.16 -40.23
C SER A 191 12.42 -74.45 -41.73
N THR A 192 13.38 -75.31 -42.04
CA THR A 192 13.47 -76.13 -43.24
C THR A 192 12.11 -76.72 -43.63
N ALA A 193 11.60 -76.39 -44.83
CA ALA A 193 11.06 -77.38 -45.77
C ALA A 193 10.44 -76.71 -47.03
N ASN A 194 10.90 -77.24 -48.18
CA ASN A 194 10.16 -77.45 -49.41
C ASN A 194 10.00 -76.30 -50.42
N GLY A 195 10.39 -76.60 -51.67
CA GLY A 195 9.83 -75.94 -52.84
C GLY A 195 10.84 -75.53 -53.89
N SER A 196 11.33 -76.49 -54.66
CA SER A 196 12.02 -76.32 -55.93
C SER A 196 11.32 -75.34 -56.89
N SER A 197 12.08 -74.41 -57.48
CA SER A 197 12.01 -74.17 -58.92
C SER A 197 13.27 -73.51 -59.43
N ASP A 198 13.87 -74.19 -60.40
CA ASP A 198 14.97 -73.76 -61.24
C ASP A 198 14.75 -72.37 -61.86
N PHE A 199 15.77 -71.53 -61.85
CA PHE A 199 16.06 -70.68 -63.00
C PHE A 199 17.54 -70.29 -63.04
N SER A 200 18.27 -70.93 -63.95
CA SER A 200 19.63 -70.56 -64.34
C SER A 200 19.59 -69.36 -65.29
N SER A 201 20.46 -68.37 -65.11
CA SER A 201 21.28 -67.89 -66.22
C SER A 201 22.55 -67.18 -65.74
N THR A 202 23.62 -67.66 -66.34
CA THR A 202 25.04 -67.32 -66.31
C THR A 202 25.38 -65.88 -66.74
N THR A 203 26.60 -65.48 -66.36
CA THR A 203 27.53 -64.51 -67.00
C THR A 203 27.27 -63.04 -66.68
N ASP A 204 28.26 -62.20 -66.34
CA ASP A 204 29.69 -62.26 -66.71
C ASP A 204 30.53 -61.44 -65.72
N GLU A 205 31.73 -61.93 -65.42
CA GLU A 205 32.80 -61.17 -64.77
C GLU A 205 33.60 -60.40 -65.84
N SER A 206 33.91 -59.15 -65.56
CA SER A 206 35.13 -58.48 -66.03
C SER A 206 35.43 -57.35 -65.04
N LEU A 207 36.38 -57.53 -64.11
CA LEU A 207 37.83 -57.27 -64.29
C LEU A 207 38.08 -56.04 -65.15
N PHE A 208 38.56 -54.95 -64.55
CA PHE A 208 39.94 -54.50 -64.73
C PHE A 208 40.27 -53.42 -63.68
N GLU A 209 41.56 -53.45 -63.32
CA GLU A 209 42.31 -52.52 -62.47
C GLU A 209 42.08 -51.03 -62.77
#